data_AF-A0A962HV09-F1
#
_entry.id   AF-A0A962HV09-F1
#
_cell.length_a   1.000
_cell.length_b   1.000
_cell.length_c   1.000
_cell.angle_alpha   90.00
_cell.angle_beta   90.00
_cell.angle_gamma   90.00
#
_symmetry.space_group_name_H-M   'P 1'
#
loop_
_entity.id
_entity.type
_entity.pdbx_description
1 polymer ?
#
loop_
_entity_poly.entity_id
_entity_poly.type
_entity_poly.pdbx_seq_one_letter_code
_entity_poly.pdbx_strand_id
1 'polypeptide(L)' 'TEITSASKKSFEDALEAGLKRATKTLKNVTAAWIASQEVILKDNKIVEYRVRMKVTFILAK' A
#
# COMPACT_ATOMS: atom_id res chain seq x y z
N THR A 1 3.68 -5.96 -9.56
CA THR A 1 3.18 -4.58 -9.76
C THR A 1 3.53 -3.73 -8.57
N GLU A 2 3.92 -2.46 -8.74
CA GLU A 2 4.16 -1.54 -7.63
C GLU A 2 2.94 -0.65 -7.39
N ILE A 3 2.60 -0.42 -6.12
CA ILE A 3 1.52 0.48 -5.71
C ILE A 3 1.98 1.33 -4.52
N THR A 4 1.49 2.56 -4.47
CA THR A 4 1.64 3.44 -3.32
C THR A 4 0.26 3.72 -2.76
N SER A 5 0.10 3.50 -1.47
CA SER A 5 -1.14 3.76 -0.74
C SER A 5 -0.89 4.82 0.33
N ALA A 6 -1.92 5.60 0.61
CA ALA A 6 -1.89 6.68 1.58
C ALA A 6 -3.11 6.60 2.51
N SER A 7 -2.90 6.80 3.81
CA SER A 7 -3.98 6.90 4.80
C SER A 7 -3.70 8.02 5.79
N LYS A 8 -4.76 8.61 6.34
CA LYS A 8 -4.67 9.59 7.43
C LYS A 8 -4.70 8.96 8.83
N LYS A 9 -4.95 7.65 8.92
CA LYS A 9 -5.13 6.94 10.19
C LYS A 9 -3.84 6.28 10.67
N SER A 10 -3.29 5.39 9.85
CA SER A 10 -2.11 4.59 10.21
C SER A 10 -1.46 3.96 8.98
N PHE A 11 -0.28 3.37 9.16
CA PHE A 11 0.38 2.57 8.13
C PHE A 11 -0.40 1.29 7.79
N GLU A 12 -1.03 0.64 8.78
CA GLU A 12 -1.85 -0.56 8.57
C GLU A 12 -3.08 -0.25 7.70
N ASP A 13 -3.77 0.87 7.97
CA ASP A 13 -4.93 1.29 7.16
C ASP A 13 -4.50 1.61 5.72
N ALA A 14 -3.34 2.26 5.54
CA ALA A 14 -2.76 2.47 4.21
C ALA A 14 -2.42 1.14 3.51
N LEU A 15 -1.86 0.18 4.25
CA LEU A 15 -1.53 -1.16 3.75
C LEU A 15 -2.75 -1.93 3.27
N GLU A 16 -3.75 -2.05 4.12
CA GLU A 16 -5.00 -2.74 3.80
C GLU A 16 -5.71 -2.09 2.62
N ALA A 17 -5.79 -0.76 2.58
CA ALA A 17 -6.39 -0.03 1.47
C ALA A 17 -5.65 -0.29 0.15
N GLY A 18 -4.31 -0.30 0.18
CA GLY A 18 -3.47 -0.58 -0.98
C GLY A 18 -3.67 -2.02 -1.49
N LEU A 19 -3.63 -2.99 -0.58
CA LEU A 19 -3.79 -4.40 -0.91
C LEU A 19 -5.19 -4.70 -1.42
N LYS A 20 -6.23 -4.13 -0.80
CA LYS A 20 -7.63 -4.26 -1.23
C LYS A 20 -7.85 -3.71 -2.64
N ARG A 21 -7.17 -2.62 -2.99
CA ARG A 21 -7.21 -2.07 -4.35
C ARG A 21 -6.48 -3.00 -5.32
N ALA A 22 -5.31 -3.53 -4.95
CA ALA A 22 -4.55 -4.46 -5.76
C ALA A 22 -5.33 -5.75 -6.05
N THR A 23 -5.93 -6.38 -5.04
CA THR A 23 -6.69 -7.62 -5.18
C THR A 23 -7.99 -7.45 -5.97
N LYS A 24 -8.53 -6.22 -6.05
CA LYS A 24 -9.69 -5.92 -6.90
C LYS A 24 -9.34 -5.97 -8.40
N THR A 25 -8.12 -5.61 -8.76
CA THR A 25 -7.66 -5.58 -10.16
C THR A 25 -6.84 -6.80 -10.57
N LEU A 26 -6.03 -7.32 -9.65
CA LEU A 26 -5.10 -8.41 -9.88
C LEU A 26 -5.65 -9.69 -9.25
N LYS A 27 -5.81 -10.73 -10.06
CA LYS A 27 -6.16 -12.06 -9.58
C LYS A 27 -4.91 -12.78 -9.06
N ASN A 28 -5.08 -13.69 -8.11
CA ASN A 28 -4.01 -14.53 -7.55
C ASN A 28 -2.86 -13.73 -6.89
N VAL A 29 -3.19 -12.67 -6.16
CA VAL A 29 -2.20 -11.98 -5.30
C VAL A 29 -1.78 -12.91 -4.17
N THR A 30 -0.48 -13.15 -4.03
CA THR A 30 0.09 -14.09 -3.04
C THR A 30 0.91 -13.39 -1.97
N ALA A 31 1.56 -12.28 -2.31
CA ALA A 31 2.41 -11.54 -1.38
C ALA A 31 2.47 -10.05 -1.75
N ALA A 32 2.81 -9.23 -0.76
CA ALA A 32 3.18 -7.84 -0.95
C ALA A 32 4.45 -7.54 -0.16
N TRP A 33 5.44 -6.93 -0.82
CA TRP A 33 6.69 -6.50 -0.22
C TRP A 33 6.66 -4.99 0.03
N ILE A 34 6.97 -4.55 1.25
CA ILE A 34 7.05 -3.13 1.59
C ILE A 34 8.37 -2.58 1.08
N ALA A 35 8.31 -1.64 0.14
CA ALA A 35 9.48 -0.95 -0.38
C ALA A 35 9.87 0.24 0.49
N SER A 36 8.89 1.03 0.96
CA SER A 36 9.12 2.14 1.87
C SER A 36 7.86 2.51 2.65
N GLN A 37 8.07 3.08 3.84
CA GLN A 37 7.03 3.68 4.67
C GLN A 37 7.46 5.10 5.01
N GLU A 38 6.57 6.06 4.75
CA GLU A 38 6.86 7.48 4.91
C GLU A 38 5.68 8.17 5.60
N VAL A 39 5.97 9.24 6.33
CA VAL A 39 4.97 10.10 6.95
C VAL A 39 5.07 11.49 6.34
N ILE A 40 3.92 12.02 5.95
CA ILE A 40 3.80 13.41 5.54
C ILE A 40 3.44 14.22 6.77
N LEU A 41 4.28 15.21 7.06
CA LEU A 41 4.09 16.18 8.12
C LEU A 41 3.56 17.48 7.53
N LYS A 42 2.60 18.10 8.21
CA LYS A 42 2.18 19.48 7.96
C LYS A 42 2.02 20.17 9.31
N ASP A 43 2.58 21.37 9.44
CA ASP A 43 2.54 22.14 10.68
C ASP A 43 3.00 21.32 11.91
N ASN A 44 4.08 20.55 11.73
CA ASN A 44 4.66 19.64 12.72
C ASN A 44 3.73 18.51 13.20
N LYS A 45 2.63 18.24 12.49
CA LYS A 45 1.69 17.14 12.76
C LYS A 45 1.68 16.15 11.61
N ILE A 46 1.54 14.87 11.93
CA ILE A 46 1.38 13.84 10.90
C ILE A 46 0.02 14.01 10.26
N VAL A 47 0.00 14.23 8.94
CA VAL A 47 -1.23 14.38 8.16
C VAL A 47 -1.54 13.18 7.29
N GLU A 48 -0.52 12.42 6.90
CA GLU A 48 -0.69 11.27 6.01
C GLU A 48 0.43 10.25 6.22
N TYR A 49 0.08 8.98 6.13
CA TYR A 49 0.95 7.82 6.17
C TYR A 49 0.96 7.23 4.77
N ARG A 50 2.13 7.18 4.14
CA ARG A 50 2.33 6.59 2.82
C ARG A 50 3.09 5.29 2.94
N VAL A 51 2.60 4.28 2.24
CA VAL A 51 3.26 2.98 2.13
C VAL A 51 3.41 2.65 0.66
N ARG A 52 4.65 2.47 0.23
CA ARG A 52 4.97 1.94 -1.10
C ARG A 52 5.21 0.45 -0.97
N MET A 53 4.50 -0.33 -1.78
CA MET A 53 4.59 -1.79 -1.75
C MET A 53 4.61 -2.38 -3.16
N LYS A 54 5.29 -3.51 -3.31
CA LYS A 54 5.32 -4.31 -4.52
C LYS A 54 4.49 -5.56 -4.33
N VAL A 55 3.45 -5.71 -5.14
CA VAL A 55 2.53 -6.85 -5.10
C VAL A 55 3.00 -7.92 -6.06
N THR A 56 3.11 -9.13 -5.53
CA THR A 56 3.43 -10.36 -6.25
C THR A 56 2.14 -11.14 -6.47
N PHE A 57 1.90 -11.51 -7.72
CA PHE A 57 0.72 -12.28 -8.12
C PHE A 57 1.09 -13.26 -9.23
N ILE A 58 0.34 -14.36 -9.31
CA ILE A 58 0.56 -15.39 -10.32
C ILE A 58 -0.32 -15.10 -11.53
N LEU A 59 0.31 -14.94 -12.69
CA LEU A 59 -0.38 -14.87 -13.98
C LEU A 59 -0.93 -16.25 -14.32
N ALA A 60 -2.25 -16.38 -14.34
CA ALA A 60 -2.89 -17.58 -14.89
C ALA A 60 -2.70 -17.59 -16.41
N LYS A 61 -2.35 -18.76 -16.94
CA LYS A 61 -2.02 -19.00 -18.35
C LYS A 61 -3.27 -19.09 -19.23
#